data_AF-A0AAV3WY34-F1
#
_entry.id   AF-A0AAV3WY34-F1
#
_cell.length_a   1.000
_cell.length_b   1.000
_cell.length_c   1.000
_cell.angle_alpha   90.00
_cell.angle_beta   90.00
_cell.angle_gamma   90.00
#
_symmetry.space_group_name_H-M   'P 1'
#
loop_
_entity.id
_entity.type
_entity.pdbx_description
1 polymer ?
#
loop_
_entity_poly.entity_id
_entity_poly.type
_entity_poly.pdbx_seq_one_letter_code
_entity_poly.pdbx_strand_id
1 'polypeptide(L)'
;MGLSFFGFIINVTSFNLESLKEIFSNLAHKKYLSYSTIIFGMTIGLMWLARLLPALSTGIPAGLEHYTTLPIQALDLGIIVPATIISGILLYREKTLGYLLTPIIIIKGITMLMAIDAMVISLSLNGKPVSIGELVIFPLFTIIYIFNLQLITKEIK
;
A
#
# COMPACT_ATOMS: atom_id res chain seq x y z
N MET A 1 1.29 -5.51 -18.94
CA MET A 1 2.08 -5.15 -17.75
C MET A 1 3.41 -4.46 -18.08
N GLY A 2 4.20 -4.93 -19.06
CA GLY A 2 5.49 -4.31 -19.41
C GLY A 2 5.38 -2.82 -19.79
N LEU A 3 4.54 -2.48 -20.78
CA LEU A 3 4.39 -1.09 -21.25
C LEU A 3 3.94 -0.12 -20.14
N SER A 4 2.97 -0.52 -19.32
CA SER A 4 2.49 0.29 -18.19
C SER A 4 3.56 0.46 -17.10
N PHE A 5 4.40 -0.54 -16.86
CA PHE A 5 5.49 -0.47 -15.91
C PHE A 5 6.61 0.48 -16.37
N PHE A 6 7.07 0.35 -17.61
CA PHE A 6 8.06 1.27 -18.18
C PHE A 6 7.51 2.69 -18.31
N GLY A 7 6.24 2.84 -18.70
CA GLY A 7 5.56 4.13 -18.70
C GLY A 7 5.51 4.78 -17.32
N PHE A 8 5.23 4.00 -16.27
CA PHE A 8 5.29 4.47 -14.88
C PHE A 8 6.70 4.94 -14.50
N ILE A 9 7.74 4.14 -14.80
CA ILE A 9 9.14 4.51 -14.50
C ILE A 9 9.49 5.83 -15.18
N ILE A 10 9.24 5.95 -16.49
CA ILE A 10 9.56 7.16 -17.26
C ILE A 10 8.88 8.38 -16.64
N ASN A 11 7.59 8.29 -16.31
CA ASN A 11 6.86 9.39 -15.67
C ASN A 11 7.42 9.74 -14.29
N VAL A 12 7.71 8.76 -13.43
CA VAL A 12 8.28 9.03 -12.10
C VAL A 12 9.66 9.69 -12.22
N THR A 13 10.48 9.28 -13.19
CA THR A 13 11.82 9.84 -13.41
C THR A 13 11.83 11.18 -14.13
N SER A 14 10.75 11.57 -14.80
CA SER A 14 10.66 12.85 -15.51
C SER A 14 10.26 14.03 -14.61
N PHE A 15 9.77 13.76 -13.40
CA PHE A 15 9.42 14.81 -12.45
C PHE A 15 10.66 15.58 -11.97
N ASN A 16 10.57 16.91 -12.02
CA ASN A 16 11.51 17.75 -11.29
C ASN A 16 11.21 17.65 -9.79
N LEU A 17 12.08 16.95 -9.07
CA LEU A 17 11.96 16.72 -7.65
C LEU A 17 12.01 18.04 -6.85
N GLU A 18 12.83 19.01 -7.25
CA GLU A 18 13.01 20.25 -6.49
C GLU A 18 11.71 21.08 -6.43
N SER A 19 11.00 21.20 -7.55
CA SER A 19 9.70 21.90 -7.59
C SER A 19 8.62 21.19 -6.78
N LEU A 20 8.64 19.85 -6.74
CA LEU A 20 7.76 19.06 -5.87
C LEU A 20 7.99 19.36 -4.39
N LYS A 21 9.24 19.55 -3.97
CA LYS A 21 9.51 19.93 -2.57
C LYS A 21 8.89 21.28 -2.26
N GLU A 22 8.95 22.27 -3.15
CA GLU A 22 8.37 23.58 -2.90
C GLU A 22 6.85 23.50 -2.72
N ILE A 23 6.15 22.80 -3.61
CA ILE A 23 4.69 22.62 -3.56
C ILE A 23 4.26 21.88 -2.28
N PHE A 24 4.98 20.83 -1.90
CA PHE A 24 4.57 19.93 -0.80
C PHE A 24 5.26 20.21 0.55
N SER A 25 6.24 21.11 0.60
CA SER A 25 7.01 21.44 1.83
C SER A 25 6.12 21.93 2.98
N ASN A 26 5.04 22.62 2.62
CA ASN A 26 4.07 23.22 3.53
C ASN A 26 2.91 22.31 3.91
N LEU A 27 2.90 21.02 3.54
CA LEU A 27 1.87 20.10 4.04
C LEU A 27 1.82 20.17 5.56
N ALA A 28 0.69 20.52 6.15
CA ALA A 28 0.58 20.57 7.62
C ALA A 28 0.63 19.16 8.23
N HIS A 29 0.24 18.14 7.46
CA HIS A 29 -0.03 16.78 7.95
C HIS A 29 1.06 15.74 7.60
N LYS A 30 2.28 16.16 7.24
CA LYS A 30 3.37 15.27 6.75
C LYS A 30 3.62 14.09 7.69
N LYS A 31 3.76 14.38 8.98
CA LYS A 31 4.07 13.36 10.00
C LYS A 31 2.97 12.31 10.08
N TYR A 32 1.70 12.74 10.06
CA TYR A 32 0.56 11.82 10.07
C TYR A 32 0.55 10.93 8.82
N LEU A 33 0.70 11.52 7.63
CA LEU A 33 0.77 10.77 6.38
C LEU A 33 1.90 9.75 6.41
N SER A 34 3.10 10.16 6.84
CA SER A 34 4.25 9.25 7.03
C SER A 34 3.94 8.06 7.93
N TYR A 35 3.42 8.31 9.13
CA TYR A 35 3.09 7.23 10.06
C TYR A 35 2.01 6.32 9.51
N SER A 36 0.95 6.88 8.91
CA SER A 36 -0.15 6.10 8.33
C SER A 36 0.34 5.14 7.23
N THR A 37 1.25 5.61 6.36
CA THR A 37 1.81 4.80 5.28
C THR A 37 2.77 3.73 5.82
N ILE A 38 3.59 4.06 6.82
CA ILE A 38 4.48 3.07 7.47
C ILE A 38 3.67 1.98 8.18
N ILE A 39 2.66 2.37 8.96
CA ILE A 39 1.77 1.44 9.68
C ILE A 39 1.04 0.52 8.70
N PHE A 40 0.55 1.06 7.59
CA PHE A 40 -0.07 0.25 6.54
C PHE A 40 0.91 -0.78 5.97
N GLY A 41 2.11 -0.34 5.56
CA GLY A 41 3.14 -1.24 5.04
C GLY A 41 3.52 -2.34 6.03
N MET A 42 3.71 -2.00 7.31
CA MET A 42 3.99 -2.98 8.36
C MET A 42 2.83 -3.95 8.56
N THR A 43 1.58 -3.47 8.54
CA THR A 43 0.40 -4.32 8.71
C THR A 43 0.32 -5.37 7.60
N ILE A 44 0.43 -4.94 6.34
CA ILE A 44 0.42 -5.85 5.18
C ILE A 44 1.60 -6.82 5.25
N GLY A 45 2.80 -6.33 5.59
CA GLY A 45 3.99 -7.16 5.74
C GLY A 45 3.81 -8.24 6.80
N LEU A 46 3.31 -7.88 7.98
CA LEU A 46 3.04 -8.83 9.07
C LEU A 46 1.95 -9.83 8.71
N MET A 47 0.89 -9.40 8.03
CA MET A 47 -0.18 -10.30 7.54
C MET A 47 0.38 -11.34 6.56
N TRP A 48 1.21 -10.94 5.60
CA TRP A 48 1.83 -11.87 4.66
C TRP A 48 2.84 -12.79 5.33
N LEU A 49 3.67 -12.27 6.25
CA LEU A 49 4.56 -13.12 7.03
C LEU A 49 3.78 -14.15 7.87
N ALA A 50 2.71 -13.73 8.56
CA ALA A 50 1.87 -14.65 9.34
C ALA A 50 1.26 -15.78 8.48
N ARG A 51 0.98 -15.52 7.21
CA ARG A 51 0.49 -16.54 6.26
C ARG A 51 1.59 -17.49 5.77
N LEU A 52 2.82 -17.01 5.64
CA LEU A 52 3.94 -17.78 5.09
C LEU A 52 4.72 -18.55 6.15
N LEU A 53 4.84 -18.01 7.37
CA LEU A 53 5.63 -18.62 8.45
C LEU A 53 5.20 -20.05 8.82
N PRO A 54 3.90 -20.42 8.86
CA PRO A 54 3.50 -21.80 9.15
C PRO A 54 4.10 -22.82 8.18
N ALA A 55 4.33 -22.42 6.92
CA ALA A 55 4.93 -23.27 5.90
C ALA A 55 6.35 -23.72 6.23
N LEU A 56 7.07 -22.98 7.08
CA LEU A 56 8.41 -23.37 7.53
C LEU A 56 8.38 -24.65 8.38
N SER A 57 7.24 -24.96 9.00
CA SER A 57 7.04 -26.16 9.81
C SER A 57 6.33 -27.29 9.06
N THR A 58 5.37 -26.97 8.18
CA THR A 58 4.54 -27.94 7.47
C THR A 58 5.03 -28.26 6.05
N GLY A 59 5.96 -27.46 5.51
CA GLY A 59 6.44 -27.54 4.13
C GLY A 59 5.48 -26.98 3.08
N ILE A 60 4.22 -26.69 3.43
CA ILE A 60 3.18 -26.25 2.49
C ILE A 60 2.55 -24.94 2.97
N PRO A 61 2.72 -23.82 2.23
CA PRO A 61 2.08 -22.56 2.57
C PRO A 61 0.55 -22.58 2.39
N ALA A 62 -0.16 -21.86 3.26
CA ALA A 62 -1.61 -21.78 3.23
C ALA A 62 -2.13 -21.00 2.01
N GLY A 63 -3.04 -21.61 1.25
CA GLY A 63 -3.65 -21.04 0.06
C GLY A 63 -2.82 -21.18 -1.22
N LEU A 64 -1.95 -22.21 -1.30
CA LEU A 64 -1.39 -22.63 -2.58
C LEU A 64 -2.45 -23.17 -3.53
N GLU A 65 -3.59 -23.70 -3.06
CA GLU A 65 -4.68 -24.25 -3.89
C GLU A 65 -4.19 -24.94 -5.19
N HIS A 66 -4.60 -24.44 -6.37
CA HIS A 66 -4.17 -24.94 -7.68
C HIS A 66 -2.89 -24.29 -8.21
N TYR A 67 -2.29 -23.37 -7.44
CA TYR A 67 -1.06 -22.67 -7.79
C TYR A 67 0.17 -23.39 -7.26
N THR A 68 1.29 -23.22 -7.98
CA THR A 68 2.59 -23.76 -7.57
C THR A 68 3.35 -22.84 -6.62
N THR A 69 2.98 -21.55 -6.54
CA THR A 69 3.63 -20.51 -5.71
C THR A 69 2.63 -19.45 -5.25
N LEU A 70 3.05 -18.56 -4.35
CA LEU A 70 2.31 -17.37 -3.87
C LEU A 70 2.92 -16.07 -4.45
N PRO A 71 2.78 -15.81 -5.76
CA PRO A 71 3.52 -14.74 -6.44
C PRO A 71 3.10 -13.34 -5.98
N ILE A 72 1.84 -13.14 -5.60
CA ILE A 72 1.34 -11.83 -5.14
C ILE A 72 2.00 -11.47 -3.81
N GLN A 73 2.03 -12.40 -2.86
CA GLN A 73 2.63 -12.21 -1.54
C GLN A 73 4.14 -12.02 -1.64
N ALA A 74 4.81 -12.76 -2.55
CA ALA A 74 6.22 -12.59 -2.82
C ALA A 74 6.54 -11.20 -3.40
N LEU A 75 5.74 -10.73 -4.36
CA LEU A 75 5.88 -9.39 -4.93
C LEU A 75 5.64 -8.30 -3.88
N ASP A 76 4.63 -8.49 -3.03
CA ASP A 76 4.31 -7.55 -1.97
C ASP A 76 5.45 -7.43 -0.95
N LEU A 77 5.96 -8.55 -0.44
CA LEU A 77 7.06 -8.54 0.53
C LEU A 77 8.40 -8.11 -0.08
N GLY A 78 8.64 -8.42 -1.35
CA GLY A 78 9.89 -8.09 -2.04
C GLY A 78 9.98 -6.63 -2.50
N ILE A 79 8.85 -6.02 -2.88
CA ILE A 79 8.84 -4.69 -3.53
C ILE A 79 7.85 -3.74 -2.88
N ILE A 80 6.56 -4.12 -2.80
CA ILE A 80 5.50 -3.16 -2.47
C ILE A 80 5.56 -2.70 -1.01
N VAL A 81 5.70 -3.63 -0.07
CA VAL A 81 5.79 -3.35 1.37
C VAL A 81 7.05 -2.52 1.68
N PRO A 82 8.26 -2.90 1.20
CA PRO A 82 9.44 -2.05 1.34
C PRO A 82 9.25 -0.65 0.76
N ALA A 83 8.73 -0.54 -0.47
CA ALA A 83 8.50 0.76 -1.10
C ALA A 83 7.50 1.62 -0.31
N THR A 84 6.44 1.00 0.23
CA THR A 84 5.45 1.66 1.09
C THR A 84 6.12 2.22 2.35
N ILE A 85 6.86 1.39 3.08
CA ILE A 85 7.55 1.81 4.31
C ILE A 85 8.59 2.90 4.02
N ILE A 86 9.42 2.70 2.99
CA ILE A 86 10.44 3.66 2.58
C ILE A 86 9.81 5.00 2.17
N SER A 87 8.68 5.00 1.46
CA SER A 87 7.99 6.24 1.08
C SER A 87 7.59 7.07 2.30
N GLY A 88 7.01 6.44 3.32
CA GLY A 88 6.63 7.11 4.56
C GLY A 88 7.84 7.60 5.37
N ILE A 89 8.93 6.81 5.42
CA ILE A 89 10.20 7.23 6.07
C ILE A 89 10.80 8.44 5.35
N LEU A 90 10.83 8.42 4.01
CA LEU A 90 11.37 9.52 3.21
C LEU A 90 10.55 10.80 3.39
N LEU A 91 9.21 10.68 3.47
CA LEU A 91 8.34 11.81 3.74
C LEU A 91 8.59 12.37 5.15
N TYR A 92 8.80 11.50 6.15
CA TYR A 92 9.09 11.92 7.53
C TYR A 92 10.43 12.66 7.62
N ARG A 93 11.42 12.21 6.84
CA ARG A 93 12.74 12.84 6.73
C ARG A 93 12.77 14.04 5.77
N GLU A 94 11.60 14.46 5.28
CA GLU A 94 11.42 15.57 4.34
C GLU A 94 12.31 15.45 3.08
N LYS A 95 12.54 14.22 2.63
CA LYS A 95 13.27 13.94 1.39
C LYS A 95 12.33 14.05 0.21
N THR A 96 12.84 14.58 -0.88
CA THR A 96 12.06 14.92 -2.07
C THR A 96 11.30 13.74 -2.66
N LEU A 97 11.93 12.56 -2.69
CA LEU A 97 11.29 11.31 -3.12
C LEU A 97 10.10 10.91 -2.23
N GLY A 98 10.10 11.27 -0.95
CA GLY A 98 8.99 10.99 -0.04
C GLY A 98 7.72 11.74 -0.42
N TYR A 99 7.85 12.99 -0.87
CA TYR A 99 6.73 13.81 -1.35
C TYR A 99 6.14 13.28 -2.66
N LEU A 100 6.94 12.63 -3.52
CA LEU A 100 6.46 12.00 -4.74
C LEU A 100 5.86 10.60 -4.50
N LEU A 101 6.56 9.75 -3.75
CA LEU A 101 6.18 8.35 -3.57
C LEU A 101 4.95 8.18 -2.67
N THR A 102 4.78 9.02 -1.64
CA THR A 102 3.67 8.85 -0.69
C THR A 102 2.29 9.00 -1.35
N PRO A 103 2.02 10.06 -2.16
CA PRO A 103 0.77 10.16 -2.92
C PRO A 103 0.54 8.97 -3.87
N ILE A 104 1.59 8.50 -4.55
CA ILE A 104 1.52 7.31 -5.45
C ILE A 104 1.08 6.07 -4.65
N ILE A 105 1.70 5.85 -3.49
CA ILE A 105 1.37 4.72 -2.61
C ILE A 105 -0.03 4.85 -2.03
N ILE A 106 -0.49 6.05 -1.70
CA ILE A 106 -1.86 6.28 -1.22
C ILE A 106 -2.88 5.95 -2.30
N ILE A 107 -2.70 6.44 -3.53
CA ILE A 107 -3.61 6.15 -4.65
C ILE A 107 -3.61 4.64 -4.96
N LYS A 108 -2.44 4.01 -5.05
CA LYS A 108 -2.32 2.55 -5.20
C LYS A 108 -3.00 1.81 -4.04
N GLY A 109 -2.82 2.29 -2.81
CA GLY A 109 -3.41 1.71 -1.62
C GLY A 109 -4.93 1.72 -1.70
N ILE A 110 -5.54 2.85 -2.08
CA ILE A 110 -7.00 2.98 -2.24
C ILE A 110 -7.53 1.98 -3.27
N THR A 111 -6.93 1.91 -4.46
CA THR A 111 -7.43 1.02 -5.52
C THR A 111 -7.36 -0.45 -5.10
N MET A 112 -6.29 -0.83 -4.41
CA MET A 112 -6.13 -2.18 -3.86
C MET A 112 -7.12 -2.46 -2.74
N LEU A 113 -7.25 -1.55 -1.78
CA LEU A 113 -8.13 -1.68 -0.62
C LEU A 113 -9.60 -1.77 -1.03
N MET A 114 -10.06 -0.91 -1.95
CA MET A 114 -11.42 -0.98 -2.49
C MET A 114 -11.71 -2.29 -3.22
N ALA A 115 -10.71 -2.85 -3.93
CA ALA A 115 -10.86 -4.16 -4.57
C ALA A 115 -11.00 -5.29 -3.54
N ILE A 116 -10.24 -5.23 -2.44
CA ILE A 116 -10.33 -6.19 -1.33
C ILE A 116 -11.69 -6.05 -0.63
N ASP A 117 -12.14 -4.83 -0.33
CA ASP A 117 -13.44 -4.59 0.30
C ASP A 117 -14.58 -5.14 -0.58
N ALA A 118 -14.53 -4.90 -1.90
CA ALA A 118 -15.50 -5.46 -2.84
C ALA A 118 -15.50 -7.01 -2.85
N MET A 119 -14.31 -7.62 -2.80
CA MET A 119 -14.16 -9.07 -2.67
C MET A 119 -14.78 -9.58 -1.36
N VAL A 120 -14.47 -8.95 -0.23
CA VAL A 120 -14.99 -9.31 1.11
C VAL A 120 -16.50 -9.22 1.17
N ILE A 121 -17.09 -8.16 0.62
CA ILE A 121 -18.54 -7.99 0.49
C ILE A 121 -19.13 -9.14 -0.34
N SER A 122 -18.53 -9.45 -1.49
CA SER A 122 -18.99 -10.53 -2.35
C SER A 122 -18.94 -11.90 -1.66
N LEU A 123 -17.85 -12.23 -0.97
CA LEU A 123 -17.72 -13.48 -0.22
C LEU A 123 -18.78 -13.58 0.88
N SER A 124 -19.01 -12.49 1.62
CA SER A 124 -20.00 -12.41 2.69
C SER A 124 -21.42 -12.62 2.17
N LEU A 125 -21.78 -11.99 1.04
CA LEU A 125 -23.09 -12.16 0.40
C LEU A 125 -23.33 -13.60 -0.09
N ASN A 126 -22.26 -14.31 -0.45
CA ASN A 126 -22.32 -15.70 -0.89
C ASN A 126 -22.15 -16.71 0.26
N GLY A 127 -22.17 -16.26 1.52
CA GLY A 127 -22.05 -17.13 2.70
C GLY A 127 -20.70 -17.83 2.85
N LYS A 128 -19.65 -17.33 2.16
CA LYS A 128 -18.30 -17.87 2.30
C LYS A 128 -17.64 -17.32 3.57
N PRO A 129 -16.78 -18.10 4.25
CA PRO A 129 -16.07 -17.63 5.42
C PRO A 129 -15.13 -16.49 5.05
N VAL A 130 -15.14 -15.42 5.85
CA VAL A 130 -14.22 -14.28 5.72
C VAL A 130 -13.55 -14.07 7.08
N SER A 131 -12.25 -13.78 7.08
CA SER A 131 -11.55 -13.51 8.33
C SER A 131 -11.98 -12.18 8.95
N ILE A 132 -11.92 -12.10 10.28
CA ILE A 132 -12.21 -10.85 11.01
C ILE A 132 -11.23 -9.73 10.59
N GLY A 133 -9.97 -10.10 10.30
CA GLY A 133 -8.97 -9.18 9.78
C GLY A 133 -9.44 -8.55 8.47
N GLU A 134 -9.97 -9.35 7.55
CA GLU A 134 -10.48 -8.85 6.27
C GLU A 134 -11.72 -7.96 6.41
N LEU A 135 -12.61 -8.27 7.34
CA LEU A 135 -13.86 -7.52 7.57
C LEU A 135 -13.65 -6.18 8.27
N VAL A 136 -12.58 -6.02 9.05
CA VAL A 136 -12.38 -4.84 9.90
C VAL A 136 -11.16 -4.03 9.47
N ILE A 137 -10.03 -4.69 9.23
CA ILE A 137 -8.75 -4.00 9.01
C ILE A 137 -8.76 -3.32 7.64
N PHE A 138 -9.18 -4.00 6.58
CA PHE A 138 -9.16 -3.42 5.23
C PHE A 138 -10.13 -2.25 5.07
N PRO A 139 -11.42 -2.33 5.45
CA PRO A 139 -12.32 -1.19 5.34
C PRO A 139 -11.87 0.01 6.18
N LEU A 140 -11.27 -0.23 7.36
CA LEU A 140 -10.70 0.83 8.18
C LEU A 140 -9.54 1.54 7.45
N PHE A 141 -8.62 0.78 6.85
CA PHE A 141 -7.55 1.36 6.05
C PHE A 141 -8.07 2.07 4.80
N THR A 142 -9.15 1.59 4.17
CA THR A 142 -9.79 2.26 3.04
C THR A 142 -10.22 3.67 3.43
N ILE A 143 -10.92 3.81 4.57
CA ILE A 143 -11.37 5.11 5.09
C ILE A 143 -10.15 6.00 5.41
N ILE A 144 -9.14 5.47 6.09
CA ILE A 144 -7.90 6.20 6.41
C ILE A 144 -7.22 6.69 5.14
N TYR A 145 -7.11 5.85 4.11
CA TYR A 145 -6.41 6.20 2.88
C TYR A 145 -7.19 7.20 2.02
N ILE A 146 -8.52 7.13 1.99
CA ILE A 146 -9.38 8.16 1.38
C ILE A 146 -9.18 9.49 2.11
N PHE A 147 -9.14 9.48 3.46
CA PHE A 147 -8.86 10.67 4.26
C PHE A 147 -7.46 11.23 3.99
N ASN A 148 -6.44 10.37 3.91
CA ASN A 148 -5.09 10.77 3.53
C ASN A 148 -5.04 11.46 2.16
N LEU A 149 -5.77 10.93 1.17
CA LEU A 149 -5.86 11.55 -0.15
C LEU A 149 -6.52 12.94 -0.07
N GLN A 150 -7.59 13.10 0.70
CA GLN A 150 -8.24 14.39 0.92
C GLN A 150 -7.31 15.41 1.61
N LEU A 151 -6.46 14.97 2.54
CA LEU A 151 -5.47 15.85 3.16
C LEU A 151 -4.44 16.32 2.12
N ILE A 152 -3.95 15.42 1.27
CA ILE A 152 -2.97 15.78 0.23
C ILE A 152 -3.59 16.76 -0.77
N THR A 153 -4.80 16.51 -1.25
CA THR A 153 -5.42 17.36 -2.29
C THR A 153 -5.79 18.76 -1.79
N LYS A 154 -6.12 18.93 -0.50
CA LYS A 154 -6.36 20.25 0.10
C LYS A 154 -5.12 21.14 0.17
N GLU A 155 -3.94 20.53 0.17
CA GLU A 155 -2.66 21.22 0.34
C GLU A 155 -2.02 21.58 -1.02
N ILE A 156 -2.54 21.04 -2.12
CA ILE A 156 -2.15 21.39 -3.49
C ILE A 156 -3.01 22.59 -3.93
N LYS A 157 -2.40 23.77 -4.06
CA LYS A 157 -3.02 24.98 -4.63
C LYS A 157 -2.51 25.23 -6.05
#